data_AF-A0A7M7PYV2-F1
#
_entry.id   AF-A0A7M7PYV2-F1
#
_cell.length_a   1.000
_cell.length_b   1.000
_cell.length_c   1.000
_cell.angle_alpha   90.00
_cell.angle_beta   90.00
_cell.angle_gamma   90.00
#
_symmetry.space_group_name_H-M   'P 1'
#
loop_
_entity.id
_entity.type
_entity.pdbx_description
1 polymer ?
#
loop_
_entity_poly.entity_id
_entity_poly.type
_entity_poly.pdbx_seq_one_letter_code
_entity_poly.pdbx_strand_id
1 'polypeptide(L)'
;MGNAINQLQRILENLGTCWKKYGPRGSNGEELLDKAYKTLLMCRIYLFTSFVTYLALTALPFINFCFQYLNGETTNGTYDFSKWMILMKYPFEIQSVSIYFLVTFIEENFLLITATFWTSGDCLFATVTTQICIQFDVLKCDIQHLSMGDVINKHQELLK
;
A
#
# COMPACT_ATOMS: atom_id res chain seq x y z
N MET A 1 17.07 -2.04 -14.38
CA MET A 1 16.35 -2.24 -13.10
C MET A 1 17.22 -2.00 -11.87
N GLY A 2 18.45 -2.52 -11.78
CA GLY A 2 19.30 -2.37 -10.57
C GLY A 2 19.62 -0.92 -10.15
N ASN A 3 19.71 0.04 -11.08
CA ASN A 3 20.05 1.43 -10.75
C ASN A 3 18.95 2.13 -9.92
N ALA A 4 17.67 1.91 -10.23
CA ALA A 4 16.57 2.55 -9.51
C ALA A 4 16.41 2.00 -8.08
N ILE A 5 16.59 0.69 -7.90
CA ILE A 5 16.55 0.05 -6.58
C ILE A 5 17.68 0.58 -5.70
N ASN A 6 18.89 0.69 -6.24
CA ASN A 6 20.03 1.24 -5.52
C ASN A 6 19.83 2.72 -5.14
N GLN A 7 19.18 3.51 -6.00
CA GLN A 7 18.84 4.89 -5.68
C GLN A 7 17.81 4.99 -4.55
N LEU A 8 16.75 4.18 -4.61
CA LEU A 8 15.73 4.10 -3.55
C LEU A 8 16.34 3.72 -2.21
N GLN A 9 17.20 2.70 -2.20
CA GLN A 9 17.90 2.28 -0.99
C GLN A 9 18.76 3.41 -0.42
N ARG A 10 19.53 4.11 -1.27
CA ARG A 10 20.35 5.24 -0.83
C ARG A 10 19.50 6.37 -0.25
N ILE A 11 18.34 6.66 -0.83
CA ILE A 11 17.42 7.68 -0.32
C ILE A 11 16.89 7.28 1.06
N LEU A 12 16.47 6.02 1.24
CA LEU A 12 15.96 5.51 2.52
C LEU A 12 17.03 5.52 3.61
N GLU A 13 18.26 5.13 3.30
CA GLU A 13 19.40 5.19 4.21
C GLU A 13 19.73 6.63 4.62
N ASN A 14 19.72 7.56 3.66
CA ASN A 14 19.91 8.98 3.94
C ASN A 14 18.79 9.55 4.83
N LEU A 15 17.54 9.13 4.60
CA LEU A 15 16.41 9.52 5.44
C LEU A 15 16.58 9.01 6.88
N GLY A 16 17.05 7.77 7.05
CA GLY A 16 17.33 7.18 8.35
C GLY A 16 18.46 7.88 9.11
N THR A 17 19.52 8.28 8.41
CA THR A 17 20.63 9.05 9.03
C THR A 17 20.18 10.46 9.41
N CYS A 18 19.39 11.15 8.58
CA CYS A 18 18.78 12.44 8.91
C CYS A 18 17.89 12.34 10.14
N TRP A 19 17.02 11.32 10.23
CA TRP A 19 16.17 11.11 11.41
C TRP A 19 16.97 10.94 12.70
N LYS A 20 18.08 10.19 12.66
CA LYS A 20 18.94 10.02 13.85
C LYS A 20 19.58 11.32 14.29
N LYS A 21 19.94 12.19 13.35
CA LYS A 21 20.65 13.44 13.64
C LYS A 21 19.72 14.57 14.04
N TYR A 22 18.56 14.67 13.40
CA TYR A 22 17.59 15.76 13.55
C TYR A 22 16.27 15.28 14.16
N GLY A 23 16.27 14.15 14.88
CA GLY A 23 15.06 13.61 15.48
C GLY A 23 14.42 14.60 16.45
N PRO A 24 13.07 14.66 16.52
CA PRO A 24 12.38 15.63 17.35
C PRO A 24 12.73 15.47 18.83
N ARG A 25 13.07 16.57 19.50
CA ARG A 25 13.34 16.61 20.95
C ARG A 25 12.11 17.19 21.67
N GLY A 26 11.60 16.49 22.69
CA GLY A 26 10.49 16.97 23.55
C GLY A 26 9.09 16.58 23.06
N SER A 27 8.05 17.28 23.54
CA SER A 27 6.62 16.92 23.34
C SER A 27 6.18 16.91 21.87
N ASN A 28 6.83 17.70 21.01
CA ASN A 28 6.51 17.74 19.58
C ASN A 28 6.82 16.40 18.88
N GLY A 29 7.71 15.57 19.45
CA GLY A 29 8.04 14.26 18.92
C GLY A 29 6.88 13.26 18.98
N GLU A 30 6.03 13.34 20.02
CA GLU A 30 4.89 12.44 20.18
C GLU A 30 3.83 12.68 19.10
N GLU A 31 3.54 13.96 18.79
CA GLU A 31 2.60 14.31 17.71
C GLU A 31 3.10 13.85 16.33
N LEU A 32 4.41 13.99 16.08
CA LEU A 32 5.04 13.56 14.83
C LEU A 32 5.04 12.03 14.69
N LEU A 33 5.29 11.31 15.79
CA LEU A 33 5.21 9.85 15.84
C LEU A 33 3.76 9.37 15.66
N ASP A 34 2.77 10.05 16.23
CA ASP A 34 1.36 9.75 16.02
C ASP A 34 0.95 9.91 14.54
N LYS A 35 1.41 10.96 13.86
CA LYS A 35 1.20 11.12 12.40
C LYS A 35 1.79 9.94 11.61
N ALA A 36 3.03 9.55 11.91
CA ALA A 36 3.67 8.41 11.24
C ALA A 36 2.91 7.09 11.51
N TYR A 37 2.48 6.88 12.76
CA TYR A 37 1.72 5.70 13.15
C TYR A 37 0.37 5.63 12.44
N LYS A 38 -0.37 6.75 12.35
CA LYS A 38 -1.64 6.83 11.62
C LYS A 38 -1.47 6.48 10.14
N THR A 39 -0.42 6.94 9.48
CA THR A 39 -0.13 6.55 8.09
C THR A 39 0.14 5.05 7.97
N LEU A 40 0.92 4.46 8.88
CA LEU A 40 1.16 3.01 8.87
C LEU A 40 -0.11 2.21 9.13
N LEU A 41 -0.98 2.69 10.02
CA LEU A 41 -2.29 2.08 10.29
C LEU A 41 -3.18 2.14 9.05
N MET A 42 -3.24 3.29 8.36
CA MET A 42 -3.97 3.44 7.10
C MET A 42 -3.46 2.46 6.04
N CYS A 43 -2.13 2.31 5.90
CA CYS A 43 -1.54 1.34 4.97
C CYS A 43 -1.94 -0.11 5.32
N ARG A 44 -1.94 -0.48 6.62
CA ARG A 44 -2.37 -1.81 7.07
C ARG A 44 -3.84 -2.08 6.75
N ILE A 45 -4.71 -1.11 7.02
CA ILE A 45 -6.14 -1.20 6.70
C ILE A 45 -6.32 -1.32 5.19
N TYR A 46 -5.61 -0.53 4.39
CA TYR A 46 -5.68 -0.58 2.93
C TYR A 46 -5.26 -1.94 2.37
N LEU A 47 -4.16 -2.50 2.86
CA LEU A 47 -3.71 -3.85 2.49
C LEU A 47 -4.76 -4.91 2.86
N PHE A 48 -5.34 -4.82 4.06
CA PHE A 48 -6.38 -5.74 4.50
C PHE A 48 -7.63 -5.65 3.61
N THR A 49 -8.12 -4.44 3.35
CA THR A 49 -9.28 -4.22 2.48
C THR A 49 -9.02 -4.72 1.06
N SER A 50 -7.82 -4.51 0.52
CA SER A 50 -7.43 -5.00 -0.80
C SER A 50 -7.40 -6.53 -0.85
N PHE A 51 -6.90 -7.18 0.20
CA PHE A 51 -6.91 -8.64 0.32
C PHE A 51 -8.32 -9.20 0.44
N VAL A 52 -9.19 -8.58 1.23
CA VAL A 52 -10.61 -8.96 1.34
C VAL A 52 -11.31 -8.81 -0.02
N THR A 53 -11.02 -7.74 -0.75
CA THR A 53 -11.58 -7.50 -2.08
C THR A 53 -11.12 -8.55 -3.08
N TYR A 54 -9.83 -8.92 -3.04
CA TYR A 54 -9.30 -10.03 -3.83
C TYR A 54 -10.04 -11.34 -3.53
N LEU A 55 -10.19 -11.72 -2.25
CA LEU A 55 -10.92 -12.93 -1.87
C LEU A 55 -12.39 -12.92 -2.31
N ALA A 56 -13.06 -11.76 -2.24
CA ALA A 56 -14.44 -11.63 -2.70
C ALA A 56 -14.57 -11.84 -4.22
N LEU A 57 -13.62 -11.30 -4.99
CA LEU A 57 -13.57 -11.48 -6.45
C LEU A 57 -13.24 -12.92 -6.82
N THR A 58 -12.33 -13.59 -6.10
CA THR A 58 -11.99 -14.98 -6.37
C THR A 58 -13.09 -15.96 -5.98
N ALA A 59 -13.82 -15.68 -4.90
CA ALA A 59 -14.92 -16.53 -4.46
C ALA A 59 -16.08 -16.59 -5.48
N LEU A 60 -16.32 -15.54 -6.27
CA LEU A 60 -17.47 -15.43 -7.17
C LEU A 60 -17.54 -16.55 -8.24
N PRO A 61 -16.48 -16.83 -9.03
CA PRO A 61 -16.51 -17.95 -9.99
C PRO A 61 -16.62 -19.32 -9.30
N PHE A 62 -15.98 -19.50 -8.14
CA PHE A 62 -16.10 -20.75 -7.36
C PHE A 62 -17.53 -21.00 -6.87
N ILE A 63 -18.20 -19.97 -6.32
CA ILE A 63 -19.59 -20.07 -5.88
C ILE A 63 -20.50 -20.44 -7.07
N ASN A 64 -20.30 -19.79 -8.22
CA ASN A 64 -21.09 -20.07 -9.42
C ASN A 64 -20.85 -21.50 -9.95
N PHE A 65 -19.61 -21.99 -9.90
CA PHE A 65 -19.30 -23.38 -10.23
C PHE A 65 -19.94 -24.37 -9.26
N CYS A 66 -19.82 -24.14 -7.95
CA CYS A 66 -20.46 -24.97 -6.92
C CYS A 66 -21.98 -25.01 -7.08
N PHE A 67 -22.61 -23.87 -7.39
CA PHE A 67 -24.05 -23.80 -7.62
C PHE A 67 -24.48 -24.60 -8.84
N GLN A 68 -23.75 -24.50 -9.96
CA GLN A 68 -23.99 -25.34 -11.16
C GLN A 68 -23.81 -26.83 -10.86
N TYR A 69 -22.77 -27.18 -10.11
CA TYR A 69 -22.48 -28.57 -9.72
C TYR A 69 -23.58 -29.15 -8.82
N LEU A 70 -24.05 -28.39 -7.82
CA LEU A 70 -25.05 -28.84 -6.85
C LEU A 70 -26.46 -28.90 -7.42
N ASN A 71 -26.85 -27.94 -8.26
CA ASN A 71 -28.21 -27.86 -8.77
C ASN A 71 -28.46 -28.78 -9.98
N GLY A 72 -27.42 -29.42 -10.53
CA GLY A 72 -27.55 -30.28 -11.69
C GLY A 72 -28.13 -29.58 -12.93
N GLU A 73 -28.11 -28.23 -12.96
CA GLU A 73 -28.55 -27.39 -14.07
C GLU A 73 -27.51 -27.43 -15.21
N THR A 74 -27.13 -28.63 -15.63
CA THR A 74 -26.46 -28.82 -16.90
C THR A 74 -27.54 -28.95 -17.95
N THR A 75 -28.08 -27.82 -18.44
CA THR A 75 -29.14 -27.78 -19.45
C THR A 75 -28.78 -28.50 -20.76
N ASN A 76 -27.54 -29.00 -20.92
CA ASN A 76 -27.11 -29.95 -21.95
C ASN A 76 -25.90 -30.84 -21.55
N GLY A 77 -25.62 -31.03 -20.25
CA GLY A 77 -24.41 -31.76 -19.79
C GLY A 77 -23.09 -30.96 -19.86
N THR A 78 -23.13 -29.71 -20.33
CA THR A 78 -21.97 -28.83 -20.46
C THR A 78 -22.03 -27.73 -19.40
N TYR A 79 -20.96 -27.56 -18.61
CA TYR A 79 -20.83 -26.46 -17.66
C TYR A 79 -20.75 -25.12 -18.40
N ASP A 80 -21.38 -24.08 -17.84
CA ASP A 80 -21.27 -22.74 -18.40
C ASP A 80 -19.95 -22.09 -17.94
N PHE A 81 -18.93 -22.26 -18.78
CA PHE A 81 -17.60 -21.69 -18.58
C PHE A 81 -17.51 -20.22 -18.98
N SER A 82 -18.61 -19.52 -19.28
CA SER A 82 -18.58 -18.12 -19.77
C SER A 82 -18.40 -17.06 -18.67
N LYS A 83 -18.61 -17.42 -17.39
CA LYS A 83 -18.42 -16.50 -16.27
C LYS A 83 -16.98 -16.54 -15.77
N TRP A 84 -16.22 -15.53 -16.14
CA TRP A 84 -14.78 -15.38 -15.83
C TRP A 84 -14.56 -14.35 -14.72
N MET A 85 -13.38 -14.40 -14.10
CA MET A 85 -12.99 -13.40 -13.09
C MET A 85 -12.55 -12.09 -13.75
N ILE A 86 -11.93 -12.17 -14.93
CA ILE A 86 -11.51 -11.04 -15.75
C ILE A 86 -12.24 -11.18 -17.09
N LEU A 87 -12.86 -10.10 -17.60
CA LEU A 87 -13.58 -10.11 -18.88
C LEU A 87 -12.59 -10.14 -20.07
N MET A 88 -11.76 -11.18 -20.18
CA MET A 88 -10.71 -11.30 -21.18
C MET A 88 -11.00 -12.43 -22.18
N LYS A 89 -11.24 -12.09 -23.44
CA LYS A 89 -11.49 -13.09 -24.49
C LYS A 89 -10.21 -13.84 -24.86
N TYR A 90 -10.13 -15.11 -24.48
CA TYR A 90 -9.04 -15.99 -24.86
C TYR A 90 -9.10 -16.39 -26.35
N PRO A 91 -7.96 -16.57 -27.04
CA PRO A 91 -7.91 -16.99 -28.44
C PRO A 91 -8.18 -18.50 -28.63
N PHE A 92 -8.55 -19.21 -27.56
CA PHE A 92 -8.85 -20.64 -27.54
C PHE A 92 -10.15 -20.90 -26.78
N GLU A 93 -10.85 -21.98 -27.14
CA GLU A 93 -12.07 -22.40 -26.47
C GLU A 93 -11.76 -23.22 -25.22
N ILE A 94 -12.46 -22.91 -24.13
CA ILE A 94 -12.36 -23.67 -22.88
C ILE A 94 -13.38 -24.80 -22.92
N GLN A 95 -12.92 -25.99 -23.33
CA GLN A 95 -13.79 -27.15 -23.55
C GLN A 95 -13.79 -28.15 -22.39
N SER A 96 -12.89 -28.00 -21.41
CA SER A 96 -12.78 -28.91 -20.28
C SER A 96 -12.64 -28.20 -18.93
N VAL A 97 -13.10 -28.86 -17.88
CA VAL A 97 -13.02 -28.39 -16.49
C VAL A 97 -11.56 -28.16 -16.07
N SER A 98 -10.63 -29.01 -16.50
CA SER A 98 -9.20 -28.85 -16.20
C SER A 98 -8.61 -27.60 -16.83
N ILE A 99 -8.97 -27.28 -18.07
CA ILE A 99 -8.52 -26.05 -18.75
C ILE A 99 -9.16 -24.83 -18.06
N TYR A 100 -10.43 -24.92 -17.67
CA TYR A 100 -11.10 -23.86 -16.91
C TYR A 100 -10.35 -23.53 -15.62
N PHE A 101 -10.06 -24.52 -14.77
CA PHE A 101 -9.31 -24.29 -13.53
C PHE A 101 -7.89 -23.77 -13.77
N LEU A 102 -7.21 -24.24 -14.81
CA LEU A 102 -5.88 -23.74 -15.17
C LEU A 102 -5.94 -22.25 -15.56
N VAL A 103 -6.90 -21.87 -16.40
CA VAL A 103 -7.10 -20.48 -16.82
C VAL A 103 -7.46 -19.60 -15.63
N THR A 104 -8.43 -20.01 -14.80
CA THR A 104 -8.81 -19.29 -13.58
C THR A 104 -7.63 -19.14 -12.62
N PHE A 105 -6.81 -20.18 -12.45
CA PHE A 105 -5.60 -20.09 -11.62
C PHE A 105 -4.60 -19.07 -12.16
N ILE A 106 -4.40 -18.99 -13.48
CA ILE A 106 -3.53 -17.97 -14.08
C ILE A 106 -4.11 -16.57 -13.87
N GLU A 107 -5.41 -16.37 -14.07
CA GLU A 107 -6.09 -15.10 -13.83
C GLU A 107 -5.94 -14.64 -12.37
N GLU A 108 -6.13 -15.55 -11.41
CA GLU A 108 -5.98 -15.29 -9.98
C GLU A 108 -4.56 -14.87 -9.61
N ASN A 109 -3.54 -15.54 -10.15
CA ASN A 109 -2.15 -15.18 -9.92
C ASN A 109 -1.82 -13.82 -10.52
N PHE A 110 -2.30 -13.55 -11.74
CA PHE A 110 -2.10 -12.25 -12.39
C PHE A 110 -2.77 -11.12 -11.60
N LEU A 111 -4.00 -11.35 -11.12
CA LEU A 111 -4.74 -10.39 -10.31
C LEU A 111 -4.02 -10.14 -8.97
N LEU A 112 -3.52 -11.20 -8.32
CA LEU A 112 -2.78 -11.09 -7.07
C LEU A 112 -1.48 -10.28 -7.23
N ILE A 113 -0.71 -10.56 -8.29
CA ILE A 113 0.53 -9.82 -8.60
C ILE A 113 0.21 -8.35 -8.84
N THR A 114 -0.80 -8.07 -9.67
CA THR A 114 -1.21 -6.70 -10.01
C THR A 114 -1.70 -5.95 -8.77
N ALA A 115 -2.59 -6.55 -7.97
CA ALA A 115 -3.09 -5.95 -6.75
C ALA A 115 -1.96 -5.67 -5.75
N THR A 116 -1.04 -6.62 -5.56
CA THR A 116 0.12 -6.44 -4.66
C THR A 116 1.03 -5.32 -5.15
N PHE A 117 1.29 -5.25 -6.45
CA PHE A 117 2.14 -4.21 -7.04
C PHE A 117 1.56 -2.81 -6.79
N TRP A 118 0.27 -2.61 -7.11
CA TRP A 118 -0.41 -1.33 -6.92
C TRP A 118 -0.51 -0.94 -5.44
N THR A 119 -1.00 -1.85 -4.60
CA THR A 119 -1.17 -1.57 -3.17
C THR A 119 0.16 -1.27 -2.47
N SER A 120 1.23 -1.98 -2.83
CA SER A 120 2.58 -1.71 -2.31
C SER A 120 3.10 -0.36 -2.79
N GLY A 121 2.84 0.01 -4.05
CA GLY A 121 3.19 1.30 -4.62
C GLY A 121 2.52 2.45 -3.87
N ASP A 122 1.21 2.36 -3.65
CA ASP A 122 0.43 3.37 -2.91
C ASP A 122 0.91 3.50 -1.46
N CYS A 123 1.16 2.37 -0.78
CA CYS A 123 1.67 2.38 0.60
C CYS A 123 3.06 3.01 0.69
N LEU A 124 3.94 2.70 -0.27
CA LEU A 124 5.28 3.30 -0.33
C LEU A 124 5.18 4.81 -0.54
N PHE A 125 4.33 5.25 -1.48
CA PHE A 125 4.09 6.66 -1.74
C PHE A 125 3.56 7.38 -0.49
N ALA A 126 2.52 6.84 0.16
CA ALA A 126 1.94 7.42 1.37
C ALA A 126 2.96 7.53 2.51
N THR A 127 3.77 6.48 2.70
CA THR A 127 4.82 6.44 3.73
C THR A 127 5.92 7.45 3.46
N VAL A 128 6.44 7.51 2.22
CA VAL A 128 7.50 8.46 1.84
C VAL A 128 7.02 9.90 1.97
N THR A 129 5.83 10.22 1.46
CA THR A 129 5.25 11.57 1.56
C THR A 129 5.05 11.98 3.02
N THR A 130 4.54 11.08 3.86
CA THR A 130 4.40 11.35 5.30
C THR A 130 5.75 11.61 5.96
N GLN A 131 6.77 10.82 5.65
CA GLN A 131 8.12 11.04 6.18
C GLN A 131 8.68 12.41 5.76
N ILE A 132 8.48 12.83 4.51
CA ILE A 132 8.88 14.16 4.04
C ILE A 132 8.14 15.25 4.82
N CYS A 133 6.81 15.14 5.00
CA CYS A 133 6.03 16.09 5.78
C CYS A 133 6.53 16.22 7.23
N ILE A 134 6.83 15.09 7.88
CA ILE A 134 7.37 15.08 9.23
C ILE A 134 8.73 15.79 9.29
N GLN A 135 9.61 15.57 8.31
CA GLN A 135 10.92 16.26 8.25
C GLN A 135 10.75 17.79 8.12
N PHE A 136 9.76 18.25 7.35
CA PHE A 136 9.44 19.67 7.26
C PHE A 136 8.86 20.22 8.57
N ASP A 137 8.01 19.47 9.26
CA ASP A 137 7.48 19.88 10.57
C ASP A 137 8.59 19.99 11.61
N VAL A 138 9.54 19.05 11.62
CA VAL A 138 10.74 19.12 12.48
C VAL A 138 11.54 20.39 12.19
N LEU A 139 11.84 20.66 10.91
CA LEU A 139 12.59 21.86 10.50
C LEU A 139 11.87 23.15 10.95
N LYS A 140 10.54 23.17 10.84
CA LYS A 140 9.73 24.31 11.31
C LYS A 140 9.86 24.51 12.82
N CYS A 141 9.81 23.44 13.61
CA CYS A 141 10.00 23.52 15.06
C CYS A 141 11.39 24.06 15.41
N ASP A 142 12.44 23.58 14.74
CA ASP A 142 13.82 24.03 14.98
C ASP A 142 13.99 25.53 14.70
N ILE A 143 13.41 26.03 13.59
CA ILE A 143 13.43 27.46 13.24
C ILE A 143 12.70 28.30 14.31
N GLN A 144 11.55 27.83 14.80
CA GLN A 144 10.80 28.52 15.84
C GLN A 144 11.58 28.59 17.16
N HIS A 145 12.26 27.51 17.55
CA HIS A 145 13.11 27.48 18.74
C HIS A 145 14.31 28.43 18.64
N LEU A 146 14.97 28.49 17.48
CA LEU A 146 16.07 29.43 17.24
C LEU A 146 15.59 30.88 17.31
N SER A 147 14.49 31.20 16.62
CA SER A 147 13.90 32.55 16.63
C SER A 147 13.51 33.00 18.05
N MET A 148 12.98 32.10 18.87
CA MET A 148 12.60 32.42 20.25
C MET A 148 13.83 32.58 21.16
N GLY A 149 14.88 31.78 20.96
CA GLY A 149 16.16 31.93 21.65
C GLY A 149 16.83 33.28 21.38
N ASP A 150 16.81 33.74 20.13
CA ASP A 150 17.36 35.04 19.73
C ASP A 150 16.60 36.20 20.40
N VAL A 151 15.27 36.10 20.51
CA VAL A 151 14.45 37.10 21.21
C VAL A 151 14.80 37.16 22.70
N ILE A 152 14.97 36.02 23.36
CA ILE A 152 15.33 35.95 24.78
C ILE A 152 16.72 36.53 25.04
N ASN A 153 17.71 36.16 24.21
CA ASN A 153 19.07 36.71 24.31
C ASN A 153 19.09 38.23 24.14
N LYS A 154 18.38 38.75 23.14
CA LYS A 154 18.25 40.19 22.92
C LYS A 154 17.56 40.90 24.10
N HIS A 155 16.57 40.26 24.72
CA HIS A 155 15.92 40.81 25.91
C HIS A 155 16.84 40.85 27.14
N GLN A 156 17.73 39.86 27.30
CA GLN A 156 18.72 39.85 28.38
C GLN A 156 19.83 40.89 28.18
N GLU A 157 20.23 41.18 26.94
CA GLU A 157 21.16 42.26 26.65
C GLU A 157 20.59 43.65 26.94
N LEU A 158 19.27 43.85 26.73
CA LEU A 158 18.58 45.12 27.05
C LEU A 158 18.37 45.35 28.56
N LEU A 159 18.56 44.32 29.39
CA LEU A 159 18.39 44.38 30.84
C LEU A 159 19.72 44.52 31.61
N LYS A 160 20.86 44.56 30.90
CA LYS A 160 22.19 44.88 31.46
C LYS A 160 22.54 46.34 31.20
#